data_AF-A0A943PA90-F1
#
_entry.id   AF-A0A943PA90-F1
#
_cell.length_a   1.000
_cell.length_b   1.000
_cell.length_c   1.000
_cell.angle_alpha   90.00
_cell.angle_beta   90.00
_cell.angle_gamma   90.00
#
_symmetry.space_group_name_H-M   'P 1'
#
loop_
_entity.id
_entity.type
_entity.pdbx_description
1 polymer ?
#
loop_
_entity_poly.entity_id
_entity_poly.type
_entity_poly.pdbx_seq_one_letter_code
_entity_poly.pdbx_strand_id
1 'polypeptide(L)'
;MNVIIIDSGVSVDLSTKTHFKSIQGISITKSGESLIFGTDYSDNIGHGTIVANILNEYLSVDIYLYVIKIIDTSFTVNVDLLVKALEYCYKNLKCDLG
;
A
#
# COMPACT_ATOMS: atom_id res chain seq x y z
N MET A 1 12.13 5.21 8.64
CA MET A 1 11.03 4.41 9.24
C MET A 1 10.32 3.63 8.14
N ASN A 2 9.84 2.42 8.39
CA ASN A 2 9.05 1.65 7.42
C ASN A 2 7.57 1.89 7.66
N VAL A 3 6.82 2.27 6.62
CA VAL A 3 5.37 2.46 6.70
C VAL A 3 4.73 1.59 5.64
N ILE A 4 3.66 0.89 6.01
CA ILE A 4 2.89 0.05 5.09
C ILE A 4 1.49 0.65 4.96
N ILE A 5 1.04 0.92 3.74
CA ILE A 5 -0.34 1.29 3.44
C ILE A 5 -1.02 0.09 2.78
N ILE A 6 -2.14 -0.35 3.35
CA ILE A 6 -3.00 -1.39 2.79
C ILE A 6 -4.32 -0.72 2.38
N ASP A 7 -4.51 -0.46 1.09
CA ASP A 7 -5.59 0.43 0.59
C ASP A 7 -5.89 0.20 -0.92
N SER A 8 -6.32 1.22 -1.65
CA SER A 8 -6.60 1.23 -3.11
C SER A 8 -5.36 1.31 -4.01
N GLY A 9 -4.18 1.47 -3.42
CA GLY A 9 -2.93 1.76 -4.12
C GLY A 9 -2.44 3.19 -3.85
N VAL A 10 -1.35 3.60 -4.48
CA VAL A 10 -0.77 4.94 -4.35
C VAL A 10 -0.27 5.44 -5.71
N SER A 11 -0.68 6.64 -6.11
CA SER A 11 -0.22 7.33 -7.32
C SER A 11 0.36 8.69 -6.95
N VAL A 12 1.59 8.71 -6.43
CA VAL A 12 2.23 9.96 -5.95
C VAL A 12 3.43 10.27 -6.82
N ASP A 13 3.56 11.51 -7.27
CA ASP A 13 4.71 11.99 -8.03
C ASP A 13 5.97 12.06 -7.13
N LEU A 14 7.07 11.41 -7.54
CA LEU A 14 8.32 11.45 -6.78
C LEU A 14 8.99 12.82 -6.80
N SER A 15 8.68 13.67 -7.78
CA SER A 15 9.27 15.01 -7.92
C SER A 15 8.82 15.99 -6.83
N THR A 16 7.68 15.72 -6.17
CA THR A 16 7.09 16.57 -5.13
C THR A 16 7.28 16.04 -3.71
N LYS A 17 8.08 14.98 -3.52
CA LYS A 17 8.25 14.29 -2.23
C LYS A 17 9.50 14.74 -1.49
N THR A 18 9.29 15.23 -0.28
CA THR A 18 10.37 15.63 0.63
C THR A 18 10.81 14.50 1.54
N HIS A 19 9.92 13.57 1.91
CA HIS A 19 10.18 12.58 2.98
C HIS A 19 10.08 11.11 2.56
N PHE A 20 9.73 10.81 1.31
CA PHE A 20 9.64 9.42 0.83
C PHE A 20 10.94 9.02 0.14
N LYS A 21 11.77 8.21 0.80
CA LYS A 21 13.03 7.67 0.23
C LYS A 21 12.77 6.70 -0.91
N SER A 22 11.71 5.91 -0.80
CA SER A 22 11.26 4.99 -1.83
C SER A 22 9.78 4.69 -1.64
N ILE A 23 9.10 4.39 -2.75
CA ILE A 23 7.80 3.76 -2.74
C ILE A 23 7.93 2.44 -3.49
N GLN A 24 7.49 1.36 -2.86
CA GLN A 24 7.35 0.05 -3.47
C GLN A 24 5.95 -0.48 -3.16
N GLY A 25 5.53 -1.52 -3.85
CA GLY A 25 4.27 -2.15 -3.52
C GLY A 25 3.91 -3.32 -4.40
N ILE A 26 2.78 -3.94 -4.05
CA ILE A 26 2.13 -5.01 -4.77
C ILE A 26 0.63 -4.78 -4.80
N SER A 27 -0.07 -5.54 -5.64
CA SER A 27 -1.51 -5.78 -5.53
C SER A 27 -1.80 -7.20 -5.13
N ILE A 28 -2.89 -7.38 -4.39
CA ILE A 28 -3.51 -8.67 -4.13
C ILE A 28 -4.96 -8.57 -4.59
N THR A 29 -5.33 -9.37 -5.57
CA THR A 29 -6.71 -9.42 -6.09
C THR A 29 -7.28 -10.81 -5.94
N LYS A 30 -8.61 -10.92 -5.96
CA LYS A 30 -9.32 -12.20 -5.89
C LYS A 30 -9.97 -12.49 -7.24
N SER A 31 -9.73 -13.69 -7.77
CA SER A 31 -10.37 -14.21 -8.98
C SER A 31 -10.96 -15.58 -8.67
N GLY A 32 -12.29 -15.62 -8.52
CA GLY A 32 -12.98 -16.78 -7.97
C GLY A 32 -12.49 -17.10 -6.53
N GLU A 33 -11.97 -18.30 -6.33
CA GLU A 33 -11.39 -18.73 -5.04
C GLU A 33 -9.89 -18.45 -4.94
N SER A 34 -9.25 -18.01 -6.02
CA SER A 34 -7.80 -17.81 -6.07
C SER A 34 -7.41 -16.37 -5.75
N LEU A 35 -6.26 -16.22 -5.09
CA LEU A 35 -5.60 -14.93 -4.86
C LEU A 35 -4.48 -14.74 -5.88
N ILE A 36 -4.44 -13.57 -6.50
CA ILE A 36 -3.46 -13.20 -7.52
C ILE A 36 -2.60 -12.06 -6.98
N PHE A 37 -1.28 -12.22 -7.09
CA PHE A 37 -0.31 -11.20 -6.72
C PHE A 37 0.16 -10.47 -7.98
N GLY A 38 0.09 -9.15 -7.96
CA GLY A 38 0.55 -8.28 -9.03
C GLY A 38 1.60 -7.28 -8.54
N THR A 39 2.32 -6.68 -9.48
CA THR A 39 3.30 -5.61 -9.20
C THR A 39 2.70 -4.22 -9.35
N ASP A 40 1.49 -4.10 -9.89
CA ASP A 40 0.79 -2.81 -9.97
C ASP A 40 0.20 -2.47 -8.60
N TYR A 41 0.66 -1.36 -8.03
CA TYR A 41 0.14 -0.77 -6.80
C TYR A 41 -0.39 0.65 -7.06
N SER A 42 -0.60 1.03 -8.32
CA SER A 42 -1.10 2.35 -8.70
C SER A 42 -2.52 2.54 -8.21
N ASP A 43 -2.81 3.75 -7.71
CA ASP A 43 -4.14 4.13 -7.26
C ASP A 43 -4.95 4.70 -8.43
N ASN A 44 -6.11 4.11 -8.68
CA ASN A 44 -7.07 4.60 -9.68
C ASN A 44 -8.31 5.23 -9.02
N ILE A 45 -8.34 5.28 -7.69
CA ILE A 45 -9.48 5.73 -6.88
C ILE A 45 -9.15 7.05 -6.19
N GLY A 46 -7.92 7.18 -5.71
CA GLY A 46 -7.38 8.36 -5.03
C GLY A 46 -7.33 8.24 -3.52
N HIS A 47 -7.97 7.23 -2.91
CA HIS A 47 -8.05 7.10 -1.45
C HIS A 47 -6.66 6.87 -0.82
N GLY A 48 -5.93 5.83 -1.26
CA GLY A 48 -4.58 5.58 -0.74
C GLY A 48 -3.57 6.68 -1.12
N THR A 49 -3.77 7.36 -2.26
CA THR A 49 -2.94 8.53 -2.65
C THR A 49 -3.13 9.70 -1.69
N ILE A 50 -4.37 9.99 -1.26
CA ILE A 50 -4.65 11.03 -0.26
C ILE A 50 -3.94 10.70 1.05
N VAL A 51 -4.04 9.46 1.52
CA VAL A 51 -3.35 9.00 2.74
C VAL A 51 -1.83 9.20 2.62
N ALA A 52 -1.25 8.80 1.48
CA ALA A 52 0.18 8.99 1.22
C ALA A 52 0.58 10.48 1.19
N ASN A 53 -0.23 11.36 0.61
CA ASN A 53 0.06 12.79 0.59
C ASN A 53 0.04 13.40 2.00
N ILE A 54 -0.93 13.03 2.84
CA ILE A 54 -0.98 13.47 4.25
C ILE A 54 0.28 12.99 4.99
N LEU A 55 0.69 11.74 4.81
CA LEU A 55 1.94 11.26 5.42
C LEU A 55 3.15 12.08 4.95
N ASN A 56 3.26 12.39 3.65
CA ASN A 56 4.37 13.20 3.14
C ASN A 56 4.36 14.64 3.68
N GLU A 57 3.19 15.22 3.94
CA GLU A 57 3.03 16.58 4.47
C GLU A 57 3.39 16.69 5.96
N TYR A 58 2.99 15.68 6.76
CA TYR A 58 3.07 15.77 8.22
C TYR A 58 4.25 15.01 8.84
N LEU A 59 4.91 14.10 8.11
CA LEU A 59 6.07 13.40 8.62
C LEU A 59 7.30 14.31 8.58
N SER A 60 8.00 14.40 9.71
CA SER A 60 9.30 15.08 9.83
C SER A 60 10.50 14.17 9.60
N VAL A 61 10.24 12.91 9.23
CA VAL A 61 11.26 11.87 9.08
C VAL A 61 11.14 11.18 7.73
N ASP A 62 12.28 10.74 7.23
CA ASP A 62 12.34 9.96 6.01
C ASP A 62 11.73 8.55 6.19
N ILE A 63 10.87 8.16 5.26
CA ILE A 63 10.20 6.86 5.26
C ILE A 63 10.45 6.04 3.99
N TYR A 64 10.45 4.72 4.17
CA TYR A 64 10.33 3.73 3.12
C TYR A 64 8.87 3.27 3.10
N LEU A 65 8.13 3.68 2.08
CA LEU A 65 6.71 3.37 1.96
C LEU A 65 6.52 2.08 1.16
N TYR A 66 5.78 1.13 1.71
CA TYR A 66 5.35 -0.08 1.03
C TYR A 66 3.83 -0.10 0.89
N VAL A 67 3.32 -0.36 -0.31
CA VAL A 67 1.89 -0.30 -0.64
C VAL A 67 1.38 -1.68 -0.96
N ILE A 68 0.28 -2.10 -0.34
CA ILE A 68 -0.44 -3.32 -0.69
C ILE A 68 -1.84 -2.93 -1.13
N LYS A 69 -2.08 -2.96 -2.44
CA LYS A 69 -3.37 -2.65 -3.04
C LYS A 69 -4.30 -3.85 -2.91
N ILE A 70 -5.39 -3.69 -2.16
CA ILE A 70 -6.43 -4.73 -1.97
C ILE A 70 -7.86 -4.24 -2.25
N ILE A 71 -8.04 -2.93 -2.42
CA ILE A 71 -9.35 -2.34 -2.72
C ILE A 71 -9.52 -2.23 -4.23
N ASP A 72 -10.66 -2.69 -4.73
CA ASP A 72 -11.04 -2.60 -6.14
C ASP A 72 -11.72 -1.27 -6.49
N THR A 73 -11.98 -1.03 -7.77
CA THR A 73 -12.65 0.19 -8.26
C THR A 73 -14.06 0.39 -7.71
N SER A 74 -14.66 -0.64 -7.10
CA SER A 74 -15.97 -0.58 -6.47
C SER A 74 -15.92 -0.10 -5.03
N PHE A 75 -14.73 0.30 -4.52
CA PHE A 75 -14.49 0.62 -3.11
C PHE A 75 -14.80 -0.56 -2.17
N THR A 76 -14.65 -1.78 -2.66
CA THR A 76 -14.90 -2.99 -1.87
C THR A 76 -13.62 -3.73 -1.57
N VAL A 77 -13.61 -4.43 -0.45
CA VAL A 77 -12.51 -5.29 -0.03
C VAL A 77 -13.08 -6.55 0.64
N ASN A 78 -12.45 -7.68 0.35
CA ASN A 78 -12.79 -8.96 0.98
C ASN A 78 -11.86 -9.22 2.17
N VAL A 79 -12.38 -9.78 3.27
CA VAL A 79 -11.60 -10.13 4.47
C VAL A 79 -10.40 -11.03 4.16
N ASP A 80 -10.54 -11.95 3.20
CA ASP A 80 -9.47 -12.85 2.75
C ASP A 80 -8.28 -12.06 2.19
N LEU A 81 -8.56 -10.96 1.47
CA LEU A 81 -7.52 -10.10 0.91
C LEU A 81 -6.77 -9.36 2.01
N LEU A 82 -7.48 -8.85 3.01
CA LEU A 82 -6.86 -8.17 4.15
C LEU A 82 -6.00 -9.13 4.98
N VAL A 83 -6.53 -10.32 5.29
CA VAL A 83 -5.76 -11.37 5.99
C VAL A 83 -4.52 -11.72 5.18
N LYS A 84 -4.64 -11.88 3.86
CA LYS A 84 -3.49 -12.18 3.01
C LYS A 84 -2.47 -11.06 2.95
N ALA A 85 -2.91 -9.80 2.91
CA ALA A 85 -2.03 -8.65 2.97
C ALA A 85 -1.23 -8.63 4.29
N LEU A 86 -1.88 -8.87 5.43
CA LEU A 86 -1.22 -8.94 6.73
C LEU A 86 -0.23 -10.11 6.82
N GLU A 87 -0.60 -11.29 6.30
CA GLU A 87 0.33 -12.43 6.17
C GLU A 87 1.54 -12.08 5.30
N TYR A 88 1.33 -11.36 4.20
CA TYR A 88 2.41 -10.92 3.32
C TYR A 88 3.35 -9.98 4.06
N CYS A 89 2.82 -9.00 4.78
CA CYS A 89 3.60 -8.10 5.63
C CYS A 89 4.45 -8.89 6.63
N TYR A 90 3.83 -9.81 7.37
CA TYR A 90 4.52 -10.61 8.38
C TYR A 90 5.67 -11.46 7.79
N LYS A 91 5.49 -12.03 6.59
CA LYS A 91 6.46 -12.94 5.98
C LYS A 91 7.57 -12.24 5.20
N ASN A 92 7.29 -11.08 4.59
CA ASN A 92 8.17 -10.49 3.58
C ASN A 92 8.67 -9.08 3.95
N LEU A 93 7.99 -8.40 4.87
CA LEU A 93 8.33 -7.04 5.24
C LEU A 93 8.90 -7.01 6.66
N LYS A 94 9.91 -6.17 6.86
CA LYS A 94 10.49 -5.94 8.20
C LYS A 94 9.58 -4.99 8.96
N CYS A 95 8.55 -5.56 9.59
CA CYS A 95 7.62 -4.84 10.46
C CYS A 95 8.18 -4.77 11.89
N ASP A 96 8.09 -3.61 12.51
CA ASP A 96 8.43 -3.40 13.91
C ASP A 96 7.19 -3.70 14.78
N LEU A 97 6.76 -4.97 14.79
CA LEU A 97 5.70 -5.46 15.66
C LEU A 97 6.36 -5.84 17.00
N GLY A 98 6.25 -4.96 17.99
CA GLY A 98 6.83 -5.12 19.33
C GLY A 98 6.30 -6.32 20.10
#